data_AF-A0A6B3GCI8-F1
#
_entry.id   AF-A0A6B3GCI8-F1
#
_cell.length_a   1.000
_cell.length_b   1.000
_cell.length_c   1.000
_cell.angle_alpha   90.00
_cell.angle_beta   90.00
_cell.angle_gamma   90.00
#
_symmetry.space_group_name_H-M   'P 1'
#
loop_
_entity.id
_entity.type
_entity.pdbx_description
1 polymer ?
#
loop_
_entity_poly.entity_id
_entity_poly.type
_entity_poly.pdbx_seq_one_letter_code
_entity_poly.pdbx_strand_id
1 'polypeptide(L)'
;YQEDSRIHSVPASATTAKLTGLRPGTVYTFTVRARDASDKSSADSNTLDLTTASAPGAPASTAPTGLRTEVAEAGDLFTLDLSWDQPDTGGTIPAYELYMNGKLTTTIVWGGTPPKGRATYRLDLPDPAGTRYSVKLRAKLPDGTWGDFSAQRTVVLAD
;
A
#
# COMPACT_ATOMS: atom_id res chain seq x y z
N TYR A 1 11.11 0.96 -11.04
CA TYR A 1 9.91 1.77 -11.34
C TYR A 1 9.19 2.04 -10.04
N GLN A 2 8.55 3.20 -9.88
CA GLN A 2 7.61 3.51 -8.79
C GLN A 2 6.28 3.87 -9.46
N GLU A 3 5.21 3.13 -9.13
CA GLU A 3 3.88 3.33 -9.72
C GLU A 3 3.93 3.52 -11.26
N ASP A 4 4.54 2.55 -11.95
CA ASP A 4 4.78 2.52 -13.41
C ASP A 4 5.70 3.62 -13.99
N SER A 5 6.17 4.57 -13.18
CA SER A 5 7.16 5.55 -13.60
C SER A 5 8.59 5.01 -13.48
N ARG A 6 9.39 5.13 -14.57
CA ARG A 6 10.81 4.78 -14.53
C ARG A 6 11.58 5.87 -13.79
N ILE A 7 11.97 5.57 -12.55
CA ILE A 7 12.74 6.50 -11.71
C ILE A 7 14.26 6.29 -11.75
N HIS A 8 14.72 5.12 -12.22
CA HIS A 8 16.14 4.75 -12.23
C HIS A 8 16.40 3.61 -13.22
N SER A 9 17.64 3.50 -13.70
CA SER A 9 18.11 2.40 -14.55
C SER A 9 19.57 2.11 -14.20
N VAL A 10 19.95 0.83 -14.25
CA VAL A 10 21.32 0.36 -14.02
C VAL A 10 21.82 -0.44 -15.23
N PRO A 11 23.15 -0.61 -15.40
CA PRO A 11 23.70 -1.47 -16.45
C PRO A 11 23.24 -2.92 -16.30
N ALA A 12 23.20 -3.67 -17.42
CA ALA A 12 22.77 -5.07 -17.42
C ALA A 12 23.62 -6.02 -16.55
N SER A 13 24.86 -5.63 -16.25
CA SER A 13 25.75 -6.38 -15.34
C SER A 13 25.46 -6.13 -13.85
N ALA A 14 24.58 -5.19 -13.51
CA ALA A 14 24.23 -4.85 -12.14
C ALA A 14 22.85 -5.41 -11.77
N THR A 15 22.79 -6.08 -10.62
CA THR A 15 21.54 -6.58 -10.01
C THR A 15 21.13 -5.77 -8.78
N THR A 16 21.81 -4.66 -8.54
CA THR A 16 21.59 -3.77 -7.38
C THR A 16 21.43 -2.33 -7.86
N ALA A 17 20.57 -1.56 -7.18
CA ALA A 17 20.40 -0.14 -7.40
C ALA A 17 20.38 0.62 -6.05
N LYS A 18 20.96 1.81 -6.00
CA LYS A 18 20.89 2.71 -4.86
C LYS A 18 20.03 3.92 -5.21
N LEU A 19 18.88 4.04 -4.55
CA LEU A 19 18.00 5.19 -4.69
C LEU A 19 18.30 6.21 -3.58
N THR A 20 18.40 7.49 -3.95
CA THR A 20 18.66 8.61 -3.03
C THR A 20 17.61 9.70 -3.21
N GLY A 21 17.48 10.61 -2.25
CA GLY A 21 16.51 11.71 -2.33
C GLY A 21 15.06 11.30 -2.01
N LEU A 22 14.88 10.12 -1.42
CA LEU A 22 13.59 9.66 -0.93
C LEU A 22 13.24 10.37 0.39
N ARG A 23 11.94 10.63 0.62
CA ARG A 23 11.46 11.22 1.86
C ARG A 23 11.69 10.23 3.02
N PRO A 24 12.20 10.67 4.19
CA PRO A 24 12.34 9.82 5.37
C PRO A 24 10.98 9.32 5.90
N GLY A 25 10.92 8.10 6.44
CA GLY A 25 9.71 7.53 7.02
C GLY A 25 8.57 7.24 6.03
N THR A 26 8.85 7.23 4.73
CA THR A 26 7.86 7.08 3.66
C THR A 26 7.96 5.67 3.06
N VAL A 27 6.80 5.07 2.82
CA VAL A 27 6.69 3.79 2.11
C VAL A 27 6.74 4.03 0.60
N TYR A 28 7.59 3.29 -0.09
CA TYR A 28 7.70 3.27 -1.55
C TYR A 28 7.50 1.85 -2.08
N THR A 29 6.63 1.70 -3.09
CA THR A 29 6.45 0.45 -3.82
C THR A 29 7.28 0.48 -5.10
N PHE A 30 8.15 -0.52 -5.27
CA PHE A 30 9.01 -0.66 -6.45
C PHE A 30 8.72 -1.95 -7.22
N THR A 31 8.82 -1.86 -8.55
CA THR A 31 8.98 -3.00 -9.46
C THR A 31 10.25 -2.83 -10.28
N VAL A 32 10.78 -3.94 -10.80
CA VAL A 32 11.92 -3.99 -11.71
C VAL A 32 11.46 -4.58 -13.04
N ARG A 33 11.90 -3.99 -14.15
CA ARG A 33 11.77 -4.55 -15.51
C ARG A 33 13.16 -4.71 -16.10
N ALA A 34 13.41 -5.83 -16.77
CA ALA A 34 14.59 -6.00 -17.61
C ALA A 34 14.32 -5.32 -18.96
N ARG A 35 15.37 -4.76 -19.59
CA ARG A 35 15.29 -4.15 -20.91
C ARG A 35 16.39 -4.69 -21.82
N ASP A 36 16.04 -5.05 -23.05
CA ASP A 36 17.01 -5.49 -24.06
C ASP A 36 17.65 -4.31 -24.82
N ALA A 37 18.63 -4.61 -25.66
CA ALA A 37 19.33 -3.60 -26.48
C ALA A 37 18.46 -2.96 -27.57
N SER A 38 17.29 -3.56 -27.87
CA SER A 38 16.28 -3.04 -28.78
C SER A 38 15.20 -2.25 -28.02
N ASP A 39 15.49 -1.87 -26.78
CA ASP A 39 14.64 -1.05 -25.92
C ASP A 39 13.31 -1.70 -25.50
N LYS A 40 13.14 -3.02 -25.69
CA LYS A 40 11.97 -3.79 -25.25
C LYS A 40 12.09 -4.15 -23.78
N SER A 41 11.00 -3.98 -23.02
CA SER A 41 10.95 -4.27 -21.58
C SER A 41 10.24 -5.59 -21.29
N SER A 42 10.69 -6.31 -20.26
CA SER A 42 9.97 -7.44 -19.69
C SER A 42 8.68 -7.00 -18.98
N ALA A 43 7.87 -7.97 -18.56
CA ALA A 43 6.88 -7.75 -17.51
C ALA A 43 7.53 -7.27 -16.20
N ASP A 44 6.74 -6.67 -15.31
CA ASP A 44 7.18 -6.29 -13.96
C ASP A 44 7.60 -7.50 -13.13
N SER A 45 8.60 -7.29 -12.28
CA SER A 45 8.88 -8.17 -11.15
C SER A 45 7.72 -8.18 -10.14
N ASN A 46 7.84 -9.01 -9.11
CA ASN A 46 7.05 -8.81 -7.91
C ASN A 46 7.26 -7.39 -7.34
N THR A 47 6.21 -6.84 -6.75
CA THR A 47 6.27 -5.57 -6.03
C THR A 47 7.08 -5.73 -4.74
N LEU A 48 7.88 -4.73 -4.43
CA LEU A 48 8.65 -4.63 -3.19
C LEU A 48 8.35 -3.29 -2.53
N ASP A 49 7.83 -3.34 -1.31
CA ASP A 49 7.68 -2.14 -0.50
C ASP A 49 8.90 -1.92 0.37
N LEU A 50 9.41 -0.69 0.35
CA LEU A 50 10.50 -0.25 1.21
C LEU A 50 10.02 0.95 2.01
N THR A 51 10.24 0.90 3.32
CA THR A 51 10.08 2.07 4.18
C THR A 51 11.45 2.70 4.39
N THR A 52 11.60 3.96 4.03
CA THR A 52 12.82 4.71 4.32
C THR A 52 12.94 4.92 5.83
N ALA A 53 14.18 4.90 6.33
CA ALA A 53 14.42 5.21 7.74
C ALA A 53 13.93 6.63 8.08
N SER A 54 13.42 6.80 9.29
CA SER A 54 13.15 8.13 9.84
C SER A 54 14.47 8.90 10.03
N ALA A 55 14.41 10.22 9.92
CA ALA A 55 15.54 11.11 10.21
C ALA A 55 15.19 12.02 11.41
N PRO A 56 16.17 12.41 12.25
CA PRO A 56 15.93 13.37 13.31
C PRO A 56 15.31 14.68 12.78
N GLY A 57 14.22 15.11 13.40
CA GLY A 57 13.49 16.33 12.99
C GLY A 57 12.65 16.19 11.72
N ALA A 58 12.63 15.01 11.07
CA ALA A 58 11.65 14.74 10.02
C ALA A 58 10.23 14.68 10.63
N PRO A 59 9.20 15.07 9.87
CA PRO A 59 7.82 14.89 10.31
C PRO A 59 7.54 13.41 10.58
N ALA A 60 6.61 13.14 11.51
CA ALA A 60 6.16 11.79 11.80
C ALA A 60 5.58 11.14 10.54
N SER A 61 5.83 9.83 10.37
CA SER A 61 5.23 9.09 9.26
C SER A 61 3.71 9.12 9.37
N THR A 62 3.07 9.38 8.25
CA THR A 62 1.60 9.42 8.16
C THR A 62 1.01 8.14 7.60
N ALA A 63 1.87 7.16 7.29
CA ALA A 63 1.47 5.87 6.77
C ALA A 63 0.79 5.04 7.86
N PRO A 64 -0.39 4.47 7.60
CA PRO A 64 -0.93 3.42 8.44
C PRO A 64 0.02 2.21 8.45
N THR A 65 0.21 1.62 9.63
CA THR A 65 1.16 0.52 9.82
C THR A 65 0.44 -0.76 10.22
N GLY A 66 1.15 -1.88 10.28
CA GLY A 66 0.57 -3.14 10.77
C GLY A 66 -0.61 -3.65 9.94
N LEU A 67 -0.75 -3.25 8.65
CA LEU A 67 -1.83 -3.72 7.78
C LEU A 67 -1.82 -5.25 7.68
N ARG A 68 -2.92 -5.87 8.06
CA ARG A 68 -3.22 -7.31 7.98
C ARG A 68 -4.48 -7.52 7.16
N THR A 69 -4.53 -8.67 6.51
CA THR A 69 -5.59 -9.09 5.60
C THR A 69 -5.95 -10.54 5.94
N GLU A 70 -7.23 -10.80 6.12
CA GLU A 70 -7.77 -12.15 6.35
C GLU A 70 -8.93 -12.37 5.37
N VAL A 71 -8.91 -13.49 4.65
CA VAL A 71 -9.95 -13.85 3.69
C VAL A 71 -10.75 -15.01 4.26
N ALA A 72 -12.07 -14.95 4.12
CA ALA A 72 -12.96 -16.04 4.47
C ALA A 72 -14.05 -16.19 3.40
N GLU A 73 -14.45 -17.44 3.13
CA GLU A 73 -15.63 -17.73 2.32
C GLU A 73 -16.92 -17.28 3.04
N ALA A 74 -17.87 -16.77 2.27
CA ALA A 74 -19.17 -16.32 2.74
C ALA A 74 -20.25 -16.60 1.69
N GLY A 75 -20.64 -17.88 1.55
CA GLY A 75 -21.59 -18.31 0.52
C GLY A 75 -20.94 -18.28 -0.86
N ASP A 76 -21.54 -17.56 -1.81
CA ASP A 76 -21.06 -17.46 -3.20
C ASP A 76 -19.98 -16.39 -3.40
N LEU A 77 -19.44 -15.83 -2.32
CA LEU A 77 -18.49 -14.72 -2.33
C LEU A 77 -17.49 -14.82 -1.19
N PHE A 78 -16.42 -14.05 -1.28
CA PHE A 78 -15.39 -13.95 -0.25
C PHE A 78 -15.60 -12.68 0.58
N THR A 79 -15.13 -12.69 1.82
CA THR A 79 -14.96 -11.51 2.65
C THR A 79 -13.48 -11.26 2.86
N LEU A 80 -13.07 -9.98 2.81
CA LEU A 80 -11.73 -9.55 3.19
C LEU A 80 -11.83 -8.63 4.40
N ASP A 81 -11.28 -9.12 5.51
CA ASP A 81 -11.09 -8.37 6.74
C ASP A 81 -9.73 -7.69 6.74
N LEU A 82 -9.77 -6.38 6.92
CA LEU A 82 -8.60 -5.51 7.06
C LEU A 82 -8.47 -5.09 8.52
N SER A 83 -7.25 -5.10 9.04
CA SER A 83 -6.90 -4.41 10.28
C SER A 83 -5.58 -3.68 10.14
N TRP A 84 -5.48 -2.49 10.74
CA TRP A 84 -4.26 -1.68 10.69
C TRP A 84 -4.12 -0.80 11.92
N ASP A 85 -2.88 -0.45 12.24
CA ASP A 85 -2.55 0.51 13.28
C ASP A 85 -2.55 1.92 12.66
N GLN A 86 -3.33 2.82 13.24
CA GLN A 86 -3.51 4.18 12.75
C GLN A 86 -2.25 5.02 13.01
N PRO A 87 -1.89 5.94 12.09
CA PRO A 87 -0.74 6.83 12.31
C PRO A 87 -1.01 7.80 13.47
N ASP A 88 0.02 8.16 14.22
CA ASP A 88 -0.07 9.21 15.23
C ASP A 88 0.07 10.57 14.54
N THR A 89 -1.07 11.26 14.39
CA THR A 89 -1.16 12.56 13.71
C THR A 89 -1.39 13.72 14.68
N GLY A 90 -1.43 13.44 15.99
CA GLY A 90 -1.81 14.43 17.01
C GLY A 90 -3.29 14.88 16.94
N GLY A 91 -4.09 14.29 16.05
CA GLY A 91 -5.50 14.64 15.86
C GLY A 91 -6.35 13.46 15.40
N THR A 92 -7.63 13.73 15.18
CA THR A 92 -8.59 12.72 14.71
C THR A 92 -8.37 12.42 13.23
N ILE A 93 -8.33 11.13 12.87
CA ILE A 93 -8.30 10.67 11.48
C ILE A 93 -9.73 10.36 11.04
N PRO A 94 -10.37 11.19 10.21
CA PRO A 94 -11.80 11.05 9.89
C PRO A 94 -12.09 9.98 8.83
N ALA A 95 -11.11 9.60 8.02
CA ALA A 95 -11.32 8.67 6.90
C ALA A 95 -10.03 8.00 6.44
N TYR A 96 -10.18 6.93 5.66
CA TYR A 96 -9.11 6.26 4.94
C TYR A 96 -9.52 6.04 3.49
N GLU A 97 -8.59 6.15 2.55
CA GLU A 97 -8.79 5.62 1.19
C GLU A 97 -8.17 4.23 1.10
N LEU A 98 -8.96 3.25 0.67
CA LEU A 98 -8.54 1.90 0.36
C LEU A 98 -8.29 1.77 -1.13
N TYR A 99 -7.09 1.33 -1.49
CA TYR A 99 -6.72 1.05 -2.86
C TYR A 99 -6.52 -0.45 -3.06
N MET A 100 -7.17 -1.00 -4.08
CA MET A 100 -6.93 -2.36 -4.57
C MET A 100 -6.43 -2.32 -6.01
N ASN A 101 -5.38 -3.08 -6.31
CA ASN A 101 -4.77 -3.13 -7.65
C ASN A 101 -4.41 -1.74 -8.20
N GLY A 102 -3.89 -0.88 -7.30
CA GLY A 102 -3.50 0.49 -7.62
C GLY A 102 -4.66 1.46 -7.86
N LYS A 103 -5.91 1.02 -7.76
CA LYS A 103 -7.10 1.86 -7.96
C LYS A 103 -7.80 2.15 -6.64
N LEU A 104 -8.34 3.36 -6.50
CA LEU A 104 -9.19 3.69 -5.36
C LEU A 104 -10.44 2.80 -5.41
N THR A 105 -10.64 2.01 -4.37
CA THR A 105 -11.77 1.09 -4.24
C THR A 105 -12.87 1.69 -3.39
N THR A 106 -12.51 2.30 -2.25
CA THR A 106 -13.48 2.94 -1.37
C THR A 106 -12.82 3.98 -0.47
N THR A 107 -13.62 4.93 0.00
CA THR A 107 -13.27 5.82 1.10
C THR A 107 -13.99 5.35 2.36
N ILE A 108 -13.23 4.81 3.30
CA ILE A 108 -13.70 4.34 4.60
C ILE A 108 -13.91 5.57 5.48
N VAL A 109 -15.16 5.87 5.80
CA VAL A 109 -15.54 6.93 6.74
C VAL A 109 -16.08 6.30 8.02
N TRP A 110 -15.79 6.92 9.16
CA TRP A 110 -16.31 6.45 10.43
C TRP A 110 -17.79 6.80 10.57
N GLY A 111 -18.64 5.80 10.84
CA GLY A 111 -20.05 6.00 11.18
C GLY A 111 -20.28 6.51 12.62
N GLY A 112 -19.22 6.87 13.34
CA GLY A 112 -19.23 7.27 14.75
C GLY A 112 -17.87 7.80 15.20
N THR A 113 -17.58 7.78 16.49
CA THR A 113 -16.28 8.20 17.02
C THR A 113 -15.17 7.30 16.45
N PRO A 114 -14.14 7.86 15.79
CA PRO A 114 -13.05 7.06 15.24
C PRO A 114 -12.35 6.25 16.33
N PRO A 115 -12.00 4.97 16.07
CA PRO A 115 -11.25 4.18 17.03
C PRO A 115 -9.89 4.83 17.32
N LYS A 116 -9.29 4.52 18.47
CA LYS A 116 -7.89 4.87 18.77
C LYS A 116 -7.01 3.64 18.60
N GLY A 117 -5.80 3.83 18.08
CA GLY A 117 -4.86 2.73 17.88
C GLY A 117 -5.24 1.89 16.67
N ARG A 118 -5.89 0.74 16.86
CA ARG A 118 -6.21 -0.19 15.76
C ARG A 118 -7.57 0.12 15.12
N ALA A 119 -7.59 0.06 13.80
CA ALA A 119 -8.76 0.21 12.95
C ALA A 119 -9.03 -1.09 12.18
N THR A 120 -10.29 -1.31 11.81
CA THR A 120 -10.73 -2.49 11.05
C THR A 120 -11.74 -2.11 9.98
N TYR A 121 -11.78 -2.87 8.89
CA TYR A 121 -12.77 -2.72 7.82
C TYR A 121 -13.00 -4.06 7.11
N ARG A 122 -14.25 -4.37 6.76
CA ARG A 122 -14.62 -5.56 5.99
C ARG A 122 -15.16 -5.14 4.64
N LEU A 123 -14.80 -5.89 3.60
CA LEU A 123 -15.39 -5.80 2.28
C LEU A 123 -15.77 -7.18 1.74
N ASP A 124 -16.80 -7.19 0.89
CA ASP A 124 -17.19 -8.38 0.14
C ASP A 124 -16.47 -8.37 -1.21
N LEU A 125 -15.98 -9.54 -1.63
CA LEU A 125 -15.22 -9.78 -2.83
C LEU A 125 -15.96 -10.83 -3.67
N PRO A 126 -16.59 -10.41 -4.79
CA PRO A 126 -17.38 -11.32 -5.64
C PRO A 126 -16.54 -12.11 -6.64
N ASP A 127 -15.24 -11.82 -6.72
CA ASP A 127 -14.35 -12.49 -7.66
C ASP A 127 -14.06 -13.94 -7.22
N PRO A 128 -13.81 -14.86 -8.15
CA PRO A 128 -13.62 -16.27 -7.84
C PRO A 128 -12.29 -16.55 -7.13
N ALA A 129 -12.19 -17.75 -6.56
CA ALA A 129 -10.95 -18.28 -6.01
C ALA A 129 -9.79 -18.23 -7.04
N GLY A 130 -8.58 -18.07 -6.53
CA GLY A 130 -7.36 -17.82 -7.31
C GLY A 130 -7.14 -16.34 -7.68
N THR A 131 -8.14 -15.48 -7.50
CA THR A 131 -7.97 -14.04 -7.75
C THR A 131 -6.97 -13.44 -6.77
N ARG A 132 -6.04 -12.65 -7.30
CA ARG A 132 -5.00 -11.96 -6.53
C ARG A 132 -5.25 -10.45 -6.51
N TYR A 133 -5.24 -9.87 -5.32
CA TYR A 133 -5.25 -8.42 -5.12
C TYR A 133 -3.96 -7.92 -4.49
N SER A 134 -3.59 -6.70 -4.87
CA SER A 134 -2.72 -5.85 -4.06
C SER A 134 -3.59 -4.86 -3.29
N VAL A 135 -3.28 -4.63 -2.00
CA VAL A 135 -4.08 -3.82 -1.09
C VAL A 135 -3.18 -2.85 -0.34
N LYS A 136 -3.47 -1.55 -0.38
CA LYS A 136 -2.84 -0.52 0.46
C LYS A 136 -3.86 0.53 0.85
N LEU A 137 -3.62 1.25 1.94
CA LEU A 137 -4.52 2.31 2.39
C LEU A 137 -3.76 3.54 2.89
N ARG A 138 -4.40 4.71 2.90
CA ARG A 138 -3.84 5.96 3.43
C ARG A 138 -4.86 6.73 4.26
N ALA A 139 -4.39 7.43 5.28
CA ALA A 139 -5.22 8.19 6.20
C ALA A 139 -5.54 9.60 5.67
N LYS A 140 -6.74 10.10 5.94
CA LYS A 140 -7.03 11.53 5.86
C LYS A 140 -6.50 12.22 7.11
N LEU A 141 -5.61 13.17 6.94
CA LEU A 141 -4.99 13.89 8.05
C LEU A 141 -5.95 14.95 8.63
N PRO A 142 -5.70 15.40 9.88
CA PRO A 142 -6.52 16.45 10.51
C PRO A 142 -6.58 17.77 9.72
N ASP A 143 -5.55 18.07 8.91
CA ASP A 143 -5.50 19.23 8.02
C ASP A 143 -6.31 19.05 6.71
N GLY A 144 -6.93 17.89 6.52
CA GLY A 144 -7.75 17.54 5.36
C GLY A 144 -6.96 16.94 4.19
N THR A 145 -5.64 16.88 4.25
CA THR A 145 -4.80 16.25 3.22
C THR A 145 -4.77 14.73 3.36
N TRP A 146 -4.33 14.04 2.31
CA TRP A 146 -4.11 12.59 2.35
C TRP A 146 -2.65 12.30 2.68
N GLY A 147 -2.44 11.47 3.69
CA GLY A 147 -1.10 11.03 4.11
C GLY A 147 -0.49 9.97 3.20
N ASP A 148 0.63 9.44 3.67
CA ASP A 148 1.37 8.37 3.02
C ASP A 148 0.57 7.05 2.98
N PHE A 149 0.88 6.21 2.00
CA PHE A 149 0.32 4.87 1.93
C PHE A 149 0.97 3.92 2.95
N SER A 150 0.17 2.99 3.45
CA SER A 150 0.67 1.79 4.12
C SER A 150 1.57 0.97 3.20
N ALA A 151 2.34 0.05 3.78
CA ALA A 151 2.87 -1.08 3.02
C ALA A 151 1.72 -1.82 2.31
N GLN A 152 1.99 -2.29 1.10
CA GLN A 152 1.07 -3.09 0.30
C GLN A 152 1.03 -4.52 0.81
N ARG A 153 -0.16 -5.11 0.80
CA ARG A 153 -0.40 -6.53 1.04
C ARG A 153 -0.87 -7.20 -0.22
N THR A 154 -0.37 -8.41 -0.46
CA THR A 154 -0.97 -9.30 -1.44
C THR A 154 -2.03 -10.14 -0.73
N VAL A 155 -3.21 -10.22 -1.32
CA VAL A 155 -4.28 -11.13 -0.94
C VAL A 155 -4.53 -12.09 -2.11
N VAL A 156 -4.71 -13.37 -1.82
CA VAL A 156 -5.15 -14.37 -2.80
C VAL A 156 -6.44 -14.98 -2.23
N LEU A 157 -7.50 -14.98 -3.03
CA LEU A 157 -8.72 -15.69 -2.68
C LEU A 157 -8.44 -17.19 -2.82
N ALA A 158 -8.58 -17.93 -1.73
CA ALA A 158 -8.36 -19.37 -1.71
C ALA A 158 -9.64 -20.04 -1.20
N ASP A 159 -9.94 -21.21 -1.76
CA ASP A 159 -10.96 -22.13 -1.26
C ASP A 159 -10.60 -22.62 0.16
#